data_AF-A0A9N9H7P1-F1
#
_entry.id   AF-A0A9N9H7P1-F1
#
_cell.length_a   1.000
_cell.length_b   1.000
_cell.length_c   1.000
_cell.angle_alpha   90.00
_cell.angle_beta   90.00
_cell.angle_gamma   90.00
#
_symmetry.space_group_name_H-M   'P 1'
#
loop_
_entity.id
_entity.type
_entity.pdbx_description
1 polymer ?
#
loop_
_entity_poly.entity_id
_entity_poly.type
_entity_poly.pdbx_seq_one_letter_code
_entity_poly.pdbx_strand_id
1 'polypeptide(L)'
;GNIWKDIGHSADSCKDLLAQLRKYYLHQSPYDGTYSPNIDTPYSWWMTCIDSKSNLKTLALKLFSITPNSAGCERIFSSLGWFYGKRRHRLSTNKLESMAKIHRYYLTQAKKELPYVDKNYSEDEIRSWINRAYDQMIEDDSEDIDIDSPLLPEPISESNERTDIELELERIISIEK
;
A
#
# COMPACT_ATOMS: atom_id res chain seq x y z
N GLY A 1 17.77 -10.76 -17.98
CA GLY A 1 17.76 -12.24 -18.01
C GLY A 1 17.95 -12.87 -16.64
N ASN A 2 19.00 -12.48 -15.90
CA ASN A 2 19.39 -13.14 -14.64
C ASN A 2 18.41 -12.88 -13.49
N ILE A 3 17.90 -11.65 -13.32
CA ILE A 3 16.95 -11.29 -12.26
C ILE A 3 15.72 -12.21 -12.22
N TRP A 4 15.16 -12.60 -13.37
CA TRP A 4 14.00 -13.50 -13.42
C TRP A 4 14.32 -14.90 -12.89
N LYS A 5 15.53 -15.40 -13.16
CA LYS A 5 16.03 -16.68 -12.64
C LYS A 5 16.36 -16.59 -11.15
N ASP A 6 16.90 -15.46 -10.71
CA ASP A 6 17.26 -15.22 -9.31
C ASP A 6 16.03 -15.19 -8.39
N ILE A 7 14.86 -14.85 -8.92
CA ILE A 7 13.55 -14.90 -8.24
C ILE A 7 12.93 -16.32 -8.27
N GLY A 8 13.64 -17.31 -8.84
CA GLY A 8 13.21 -18.71 -8.87
C GLY A 8 12.33 -19.11 -10.06
N HIS A 9 12.24 -18.27 -11.09
CA HIS A 9 11.49 -18.62 -12.31
C HIS A 9 12.37 -19.30 -13.36
N SER A 10 11.75 -20.16 -14.18
CA SER A 10 12.45 -20.91 -15.23
C SER A 10 12.85 -20.04 -16.42
N ALA A 11 13.86 -20.49 -17.17
CA ALA A 11 14.25 -19.86 -18.42
C ALA A 11 13.10 -19.84 -19.45
N ASP A 12 12.23 -20.85 -19.43
CA ASP A 12 11.08 -20.93 -20.34
C ASP A 12 9.98 -19.93 -19.95
N SER A 13 9.72 -19.74 -18.66
CA SER A 13 8.82 -18.68 -18.18
C SER A 13 9.30 -17.28 -18.60
N CYS A 14 10.61 -17.05 -18.64
CA CYS A 14 11.20 -15.80 -19.13
C CYS A 14 10.90 -15.59 -20.63
N LYS A 15 11.05 -16.64 -21.46
CA LYS A 15 10.71 -16.58 -22.89
C LYS A 15 9.22 -16.34 -23.09
N ASP A 16 8.37 -16.99 -22.30
CA ASP A 16 6.92 -16.79 -22.34
C ASP A 16 6.54 -15.35 -22.00
N LEU A 17 7.16 -14.77 -20.97
CA LEU A 17 6.96 -13.37 -20.59
C LEU A 17 7.37 -12.42 -21.73
N LEU A 18 8.53 -12.65 -22.36
CA LEU A 18 8.98 -11.87 -23.51
C LEU A 18 8.01 -11.99 -24.70
N ALA A 19 7.48 -13.18 -24.97
CA ALA A 19 6.46 -13.37 -26.00
C ALA A 19 5.15 -12.63 -25.66
N GLN A 20 4.74 -12.64 -24.39
CA GLN A 20 3.57 -11.89 -23.91
C GLN A 20 3.77 -10.37 -24.04
N LEU A 21 4.94 -9.85 -23.69
CA LEU A 21 5.29 -8.43 -23.87
C LEU A 21 5.21 -8.01 -25.34
N ARG A 22 5.72 -8.84 -26.25
CA ARG A 22 5.60 -8.58 -27.71
C ARG A 22 4.14 -8.56 -28.16
N LYS A 23 3.31 -9.50 -27.71
CA LYS A 23 1.87 -9.51 -28.03
C LYS A 23 1.16 -8.26 -27.49
N TYR A 24 1.49 -7.84 -26.28
CA TYR A 24 0.97 -6.62 -25.68
C TYR A 24 1.35 -5.38 -26.51
N TYR A 25 2.63 -5.24 -26.86
CA TYR A 25 3.13 -4.14 -27.70
C TYR A 25 2.46 -4.10 -29.07
N LEU A 26 2.16 -5.27 -29.64
CA LEU A 26 1.49 -5.39 -30.95
C LEU A 26 -0.04 -5.35 -30.87
N HIS A 27 -0.64 -5.09 -29.69
CA HIS A 27 -2.09 -5.11 -29.47
C HIS A 27 -2.77 -6.39 -29.99
N GLN A 28 -2.15 -7.53 -29.77
CA GLN A 28 -2.67 -8.84 -30.18
C GLN A 28 -3.41 -9.51 -29.03
N SER A 29 -4.43 -10.31 -29.37
CA SER A 29 -5.12 -11.17 -28.40
C SER A 29 -4.13 -11.92 -27.50
N PRO A 30 -4.28 -11.84 -26.16
CA PRO A 30 -5.43 -11.35 -25.38
C PRO A 30 -5.36 -9.86 -24.94
N TYR A 31 -4.47 -9.06 -25.52
CA TYR A 31 -4.19 -7.66 -25.14
C TYR A 31 -4.73 -6.62 -26.14
N ASP A 32 -5.68 -7.04 -26.97
CA ASP A 32 -6.35 -6.26 -28.02
C ASP A 32 -7.58 -5.48 -27.52
N GLY A 33 -7.88 -5.55 -26.22
CA GLY A 33 -9.00 -4.84 -25.62
C GLY A 33 -8.85 -3.32 -25.68
N THR A 34 -9.93 -2.60 -25.98
CA THR A 34 -9.96 -1.14 -25.93
C THR A 34 -9.83 -0.63 -24.51
N TYR A 35 -9.03 0.43 -24.29
CA TYR A 35 -8.90 1.11 -23.00
C TYR A 35 -9.59 2.47 -23.05
N SER A 36 -10.55 2.70 -22.17
CA SER A 36 -11.25 3.98 -22.05
C SER A 36 -10.84 4.68 -20.76
N PRO A 37 -10.02 5.75 -20.80
CA PRO A 37 -9.50 6.40 -19.58
C PRO A 37 -10.56 6.93 -18.61
N ASN A 38 -11.77 7.22 -19.12
CA ASN A 38 -12.88 7.75 -18.33
C ASN A 38 -13.69 6.66 -17.60
N ILE A 39 -13.49 5.39 -17.97
CA ILE A 39 -14.30 4.25 -17.50
C ILE A 39 -13.39 3.20 -16.87
N ASP A 40 -12.24 2.95 -17.47
CA ASP A 40 -11.31 1.89 -17.12
C ASP A 40 -10.17 2.41 -16.25
N THR A 41 -9.93 1.71 -15.16
CA THR A 41 -8.64 1.76 -14.47
C THR A 41 -7.66 0.80 -15.17
N PRO A 42 -6.34 1.04 -15.12
CA PRO A 42 -5.37 0.06 -15.61
C PRO A 42 -5.58 -1.32 -15.00
N TYR A 43 -5.88 -1.38 -13.69
CA TYR A 43 -6.18 -2.62 -12.99
C TYR A 43 -7.40 -3.36 -13.58
N SER A 44 -8.51 -2.67 -13.81
CA SER A 44 -9.72 -3.28 -14.38
C SER A 44 -9.51 -3.74 -15.81
N TRP A 45 -8.77 -2.98 -16.63
CA TRP A 45 -8.43 -3.40 -17.99
C TRP A 45 -7.58 -4.68 -17.99
N TRP A 46 -6.52 -4.76 -17.19
CA TRP A 46 -5.72 -5.98 -17.07
C TRP A 46 -6.52 -7.19 -16.57
N MET A 47 -7.56 -6.98 -15.75
CA MET A 47 -8.47 -8.05 -15.34
C MET A 47 -9.25 -8.64 -16.53
N THR A 48 -9.60 -7.82 -17.53
CA THR A 48 -10.33 -8.28 -18.74
C THR A 48 -9.48 -9.11 -19.70
N CYS A 49 -8.14 -9.03 -19.65
CA CYS A 49 -7.27 -9.90 -20.43
C CYS A 49 -7.47 -11.36 -20.00
N ILE A 50 -8.21 -12.17 -20.76
CA ILE A 50 -8.49 -13.57 -20.44
C ILE A 50 -7.33 -14.44 -20.94
N ASP A 51 -6.32 -14.60 -20.08
CA ASP A 51 -5.25 -15.57 -20.27
C ASP A 51 -4.86 -16.17 -18.91
N SER A 52 -5.16 -17.45 -18.75
CA SER A 52 -4.93 -18.20 -17.50
C SER A 52 -3.45 -18.43 -17.20
N LYS A 53 -2.55 -18.19 -18.16
CA LYS A 53 -1.10 -18.38 -18.02
C LYS A 53 -0.28 -17.11 -18.28
N SER A 54 -0.91 -15.94 -18.24
CA SER A 54 -0.21 -14.68 -18.46
C SER A 54 0.60 -14.23 -17.23
N ASN A 55 1.91 -14.46 -17.29
CA ASN A 55 2.89 -13.90 -16.34
C ASN A 55 2.86 -12.37 -16.41
N LEU A 56 2.65 -11.80 -17.60
CA LEU A 56 2.55 -10.36 -17.82
C LEU A 56 1.34 -9.75 -17.11
N LYS A 57 0.14 -10.34 -17.26
CA LYS A 57 -1.07 -9.91 -16.54
C LYS A 57 -0.85 -9.95 -15.04
N THR A 58 -0.28 -11.05 -14.55
CA THR A 58 0.00 -11.23 -13.11
C THR A 58 0.95 -10.15 -12.61
N LEU A 59 2.01 -9.83 -13.36
CA LEU A 59 2.95 -8.77 -13.05
C LEU A 59 2.26 -7.40 -13.03
N ALA A 60 1.46 -7.09 -14.06
CA ALA A 60 0.75 -5.82 -14.14
C ALA A 60 -0.24 -5.63 -12.99
N LEU A 61 -1.04 -6.65 -12.65
CA LEU A 61 -1.98 -6.60 -11.53
C LEU A 61 -1.26 -6.38 -10.19
N LYS A 62 -0.10 -7.02 -9.99
CA LYS A 62 0.74 -6.79 -8.80
C LYS A 62 1.27 -5.37 -8.77
N LEU A 63 1.81 -4.87 -9.88
CA LEU A 63 2.33 -3.50 -9.98
C LEU A 63 1.25 -2.47 -9.64
N PHE A 64 0.05 -2.60 -10.24
CA PHE A 64 -1.06 -1.69 -9.98
C PHE A 64 -1.75 -1.88 -8.62
N SER A 65 -1.43 -2.96 -7.88
CA SER A 65 -1.88 -3.13 -6.50
C SER A 65 -1.03 -2.36 -5.48
N ILE A 66 0.15 -1.88 -5.90
CA ILE A 66 1.04 -1.08 -5.05
C ILE A 66 0.48 0.33 -4.95
N THR A 67 0.29 0.82 -3.73
CA THR A 67 -0.11 2.21 -3.49
C THR A 67 1.14 3.09 -3.58
N PRO A 68 1.20 4.10 -4.48
CA PRO A 68 2.41 4.91 -4.69
C PRO A 68 2.63 5.97 -3.59
N ASN A 69 1.84 5.97 -2.52
CA ASN A 69 1.96 6.92 -1.42
C ASN A 69 2.02 6.21 -0.06
N SER A 70 2.66 6.88 0.89
CA SER A 70 2.77 6.48 2.29
C SER A 70 1.58 6.91 3.14
N ALA A 71 0.60 7.66 2.61
CA ALA A 71 -0.51 8.19 3.40
C ALA A 71 -1.34 7.10 4.11
N GLY A 72 -1.39 5.89 3.54
CA GLY A 72 -1.96 4.72 4.22
C GLY A 72 -1.13 4.28 5.43
N CYS A 73 0.19 4.23 5.28
CA CYS A 73 1.13 3.92 6.34
C CYS A 73 1.15 5.00 7.42
N GLU A 74 1.18 6.28 7.04
CA GLU A 74 1.15 7.42 7.96
C GLU A 74 -0.10 7.42 8.84
N ARG A 75 -1.27 7.09 8.27
CA ARG A 75 -2.50 6.91 9.06
C ARG A 75 -2.39 5.75 10.05
N ILE A 76 -1.81 4.62 9.65
CA ILE A 76 -1.57 3.48 10.56
C ILE A 76 -0.58 3.88 11.67
N PHE A 77 0.52 4.56 11.33
CA PHE A 77 1.50 5.02 12.31
C PHE A 77 0.94 6.09 13.25
N SER A 78 0.05 6.95 12.77
CA SER A 78 -0.68 7.90 13.63
C SER A 78 -1.57 7.16 14.64
N SER A 79 -2.33 6.16 14.19
CA SER A 79 -3.10 5.29 15.10
C SER A 79 -2.20 4.50 16.06
N LEU A 80 -0.99 4.12 15.64
CA LEU A 80 -0.01 3.48 16.50
C LEU A 80 0.61 4.43 17.53
N GLY A 81 0.73 5.71 17.20
CA GLY A 81 1.13 6.77 18.13
C GLY A 81 0.24 6.79 19.37
N TRP A 82 -1.06 6.53 19.20
CA TRP A 82 -1.99 6.37 20.32
C TRP A 82 -1.70 5.14 21.19
N PHE A 83 -1.44 3.96 20.61
CA PHE A 83 -1.11 2.76 21.40
C PHE A 83 0.14 2.94 22.27
N TYR A 84 1.08 3.77 21.81
CA TYR A 84 2.24 4.14 22.60
C TYR A 84 1.95 5.26 23.60
N GLY A 85 1.06 6.20 23.28
CA GLY A 85 0.80 7.41 24.05
C GLY A 85 2.05 8.28 24.22
N LYS A 86 1.95 9.38 24.99
CA LYS A 86 3.14 10.18 25.38
C LYS A 86 4.00 9.46 26.44
N ARG A 87 3.40 8.64 27.30
CA ARG A 87 4.11 7.84 28.33
C ARG A 87 4.54 6.49 27.74
N ARG A 88 5.82 6.12 27.87
CA ARG A 88 6.33 4.82 27.38
C ARG A 88 5.63 3.64 28.05
N HIS A 89 4.64 3.06 27.37
CA HIS A 89 4.09 1.76 27.72
C HIS A 89 5.10 0.66 27.35
N ARG A 90 5.36 -0.31 28.24
CA ARG A 90 6.20 -1.50 27.96
C ARG A 90 5.46 -2.50 27.07
N LEU A 91 5.03 -2.06 25.89
CA LEU A 91 4.46 -2.92 24.85
C LEU A 91 5.61 -3.50 24.00
N SER A 92 5.62 -4.82 23.86
CA SER A 92 6.49 -5.46 22.88
C SER A 92 5.95 -5.22 21.47
N THR A 93 6.85 -5.25 20.48
CA THR A 93 6.50 -5.11 19.06
C THR A 93 5.40 -6.09 18.63
N ASN A 94 5.48 -7.35 19.07
CA ASN A 94 4.46 -8.36 18.76
C ASN A 94 3.07 -8.02 19.31
N LYS A 95 3.00 -7.43 20.51
CA LYS A 95 1.72 -7.00 21.11
C LYS A 95 1.14 -5.81 20.34
N LEU A 96 1.98 -4.83 20.02
CA LEU A 96 1.60 -3.68 19.22
C LEU A 96 1.08 -4.09 17.85
N GLU A 97 1.80 -4.98 17.16
CA GLU A 97 1.40 -5.52 15.87
C GLU A 97 0.02 -6.21 15.96
N SER A 98 -0.19 -7.01 17.01
CA SER A 98 -1.47 -7.67 17.24
C SER A 98 -2.60 -6.67 17.45
N MET A 99 -2.40 -5.63 18.25
CA MET A 99 -3.38 -4.56 18.48
C MET A 99 -3.67 -3.78 17.19
N ALA A 100 -2.65 -3.47 16.40
CA ALA A 100 -2.79 -2.78 15.12
C ALA A 100 -3.60 -3.62 14.12
N LYS A 101 -3.36 -4.93 14.06
CA LYS A 101 -4.13 -5.86 13.22
C LYS A 101 -5.60 -5.91 13.64
N ILE A 102 -5.87 -6.01 14.93
CA ILE A 102 -7.24 -6.00 15.48
C ILE A 102 -7.94 -4.69 15.12
N HIS A 103 -7.28 -3.55 15.38
CA HIS A 103 -7.82 -2.24 15.06
C HIS A 103 -8.15 -2.11 13.56
N ARG A 104 -7.20 -2.46 12.69
CA ARG A 104 -7.39 -2.43 11.23
C ARG A 104 -8.54 -3.33 10.78
N TYR A 105 -8.64 -4.52 11.35
CA TYR A 105 -9.71 -5.46 11.04
C TYR A 105 -11.08 -4.84 11.33
N TYR A 106 -11.29 -4.30 12.53
CA TYR A 106 -12.56 -3.65 12.88
C TYR A 106 -12.83 -2.39 12.05
N LEU A 107 -11.82 -1.60 11.69
CA LEU A 107 -12.01 -0.43 10.82
C LEU A 107 -12.48 -0.82 9.40
N THR A 108 -12.02 -1.98 8.90
CA THR A 108 -12.36 -2.48 7.55
C THR A 108 -13.57 -3.39 7.51
N GLN A 109 -14.02 -3.92 8.65
CA GLN A 109 -15.16 -4.84 8.75
C GLN A 109 -16.21 -4.38 9.77
N ALA A 110 -16.24 -3.08 10.07
CA ALA A 110 -17.07 -2.49 11.12
C ALA A 110 -18.56 -2.90 10.99
N LYS A 111 -19.11 -2.82 9.77
CA LYS A 111 -20.52 -3.20 9.50
C LYS A 111 -20.84 -4.67 9.78
N LYS A 112 -19.86 -5.55 9.56
CA LYS A 112 -20.02 -7.00 9.70
C LYS A 112 -19.82 -7.43 11.15
N GLU A 113 -18.89 -6.82 11.84
CA GLU A 113 -18.40 -7.28 13.15
C GLU A 113 -18.94 -6.46 14.33
N LEU A 114 -19.55 -5.30 14.09
CA LEU A 114 -20.18 -4.46 15.12
C LEU A 114 -21.71 -4.54 15.01
N PRO A 115 -22.36 -5.52 15.66
CA PRO A 115 -23.80 -5.80 15.49
C PRO A 115 -24.72 -4.68 15.99
N TYR A 116 -24.20 -3.78 16.83
CA TYR A 116 -24.91 -2.64 17.42
C TYR A 116 -24.84 -1.38 16.56
N VAL A 117 -24.06 -1.38 15.48
CA VAL A 117 -24.01 -0.26 14.54
C VAL A 117 -25.22 -0.35 13.61
N ASP A 118 -26.05 0.69 13.62
CA ASP A 118 -27.25 0.75 12.78
C ASP A 118 -26.86 0.57 11.30
N LYS A 119 -27.57 -0.33 10.62
CA LYS A 119 -27.35 -0.70 9.21
C LYS A 119 -27.60 0.48 8.25
N ASN A 120 -28.24 1.53 8.75
CA ASN A 120 -28.52 2.76 8.01
C ASN A 120 -27.26 3.59 7.72
N TYR A 121 -26.16 3.39 8.46
CA TYR A 121 -24.94 4.16 8.25
C TYR A 121 -24.03 3.55 7.18
N SER A 122 -23.39 4.39 6.37
CA SER A 122 -22.36 3.98 5.43
C SER A 122 -21.10 3.50 6.17
N GLU A 123 -20.29 2.66 5.50
CA GLU A 123 -19.04 2.18 6.10
C GLU A 123 -18.08 3.34 6.33
N ASP A 124 -18.11 4.34 5.45
CA ASP A 124 -17.30 5.54 5.57
C ASP A 124 -17.75 6.45 6.73
N GLU A 125 -19.05 6.48 7.06
CA GLU A 125 -19.56 7.21 8.22
C GLU A 125 -19.09 6.56 9.51
N ILE A 126 -19.16 5.23 9.58
CA ILE A 126 -18.68 4.46 10.73
C ILE A 126 -17.17 4.65 10.91
N ARG A 127 -16.40 4.58 9.81
CA ARG A 127 -14.95 4.86 9.83
C ARG A 127 -14.66 6.29 10.27
N SER A 128 -15.44 7.26 9.83
CA SER A 128 -15.30 8.66 10.24
C SER A 128 -15.52 8.83 11.75
N TRP A 129 -16.52 8.16 12.33
CA TRP A 129 -16.74 8.20 13.78
C TRP A 129 -15.61 7.54 14.56
N ILE A 130 -15.14 6.38 14.11
CA ILE A 130 -14.02 5.70 14.74
C ILE A 130 -12.79 6.61 14.72
N ASN A 131 -12.43 7.17 13.57
CA ASN A 131 -11.29 8.09 13.46
C ASN A 131 -11.47 9.34 14.35
N ARG A 132 -12.67 9.95 14.37
CA ARG A 132 -12.95 11.10 15.26
C ARG A 132 -12.85 10.75 16.74
N ALA A 133 -13.32 9.58 17.15
CA ALA A 133 -13.19 9.13 18.52
C ALA A 133 -11.71 8.93 18.89
N TYR A 134 -10.89 8.43 17.97
CA TYR A 134 -9.44 8.37 18.15
C TYR A 134 -8.82 9.77 18.28
N ASP A 135 -9.16 10.70 17.39
CA ASP A 135 -8.60 12.07 17.41
C ASP A 135 -8.93 12.78 18.73
N GLN A 136 -10.17 12.65 19.23
CA GLN A 136 -10.59 13.24 20.52
C GLN A 136 -9.85 12.64 21.72
N MET A 137 -9.59 11.33 21.72
CA MET A 137 -8.83 10.69 22.80
C MET A 137 -7.34 11.08 22.80
N ILE A 138 -6.79 11.49 21.66
CA ILE A 138 -5.40 11.98 21.56
C ILE A 138 -5.29 13.40 22.15
N GLU A 139 -6.29 14.24 21.95
CA GLU A 139 -6.33 15.61 22.48
C GLU A 139 -6.43 15.64 24.01
N ASP A 140 -7.21 14.74 24.63
CA ASP A 140 -7.34 14.65 26.10
C ASP A 140 -6.03 14.25 26.81
N ASP A 141 -5.17 13.45 26.16
CA ASP A 141 -3.85 13.04 26.68
C ASP A 141 -2.79 14.18 26.62
N SER A 142 -3.19 15.37 26.15
CA SER A 142 -2.31 16.53 25.97
C SER A 142 -2.31 17.54 27.12
N GLU A 143 -3.24 17.45 28.08
CA GLU A 143 -3.43 18.45 29.16
C GLU A 143 -2.66 18.18 30.48
N ASP A 144 -1.63 17.32 30.50
CA ASP A 144 -0.72 17.20 31.65
C ASP A 144 0.63 17.91 31.38
N ILE A 145 0.83 19.10 31.96
CA ILE A 145 2.08 19.89 31.90
C ILE A 145 3.08 19.45 33.00
N ASP A 146 4.24 19.00 32.52
CA ASP A 146 5.65 19.16 32.96
C ASP A 146 6.09 18.85 34.40
N ILE A 147 6.94 17.81 34.57
CA ILE A 147 8.17 17.88 35.40
C ILE A 147 9.23 16.91 34.80
N ASP A 148 10.33 17.49 34.32
CA ASP A 148 11.64 16.87 34.02
C ASP A 148 11.84 16.32 32.60
N SER A 149 12.33 17.22 31.74
CA SER A 149 12.74 16.97 30.36
C SER A 149 14.24 16.65 30.28
N PRO A 150 14.62 15.45 29.81
CA PRO A 150 15.88 15.26 29.11
C PRO A 150 15.63 15.29 27.61
N LEU A 151 16.12 16.36 26.98
CA LEU A 151 16.19 16.65 25.53
C LEU A 151 16.17 15.39 24.64
N LEU A 152 15.16 15.28 23.78
CA LEU A 152 15.19 14.37 22.63
C LEU A 152 16.12 14.96 21.54
N PRO A 153 16.96 14.14 20.87
CA PRO A 153 17.80 14.61 19.76
C PRO A 153 16.93 15.12 18.60
N GLU A 154 17.40 16.17 17.93
CA GLU A 154 16.71 16.81 16.79
C GLU A 154 16.46 15.83 15.63
N PRO A 155 15.37 16.03 14.86
CA PRO A 155 15.08 15.23 13.69
C PRO A 155 16.17 15.43 12.62
N ILE A 156 16.71 14.31 12.14
CA ILE A 156 17.67 14.27 11.03
C ILE A 156 16.98 14.88 9.80
N SER A 157 17.60 15.92 9.24
CA SER A 157 17.14 16.59 8.03
C SER A 157 16.99 15.59 6.88
N GLU A 158 15.81 15.59 6.24
CA GLU A 158 15.58 14.87 4.98
C GLU A 158 16.60 15.32 3.93
N SER A 159 17.54 14.43 3.60
CA SER A 159 18.31 14.55 2.37
C SER A 159 17.39 14.20 1.21
N ASN A 160 17.24 15.13 0.27
CA ASN A 160 16.63 14.90 -1.05
C ASN A 160 17.46 13.87 -1.83
N GLU A 161 17.22 12.59 -1.58
CA GLU A 161 17.73 11.50 -2.42
C GLU A 161 16.71 11.24 -3.52
N ARG A 162 16.96 11.86 -4.68
CA ARG A 162 16.39 11.42 -5.96
C ARG A 162 16.81 9.95 -6.11
N THR A 163 15.84 9.04 -5.99
CA THR A 163 16.11 7.60 -5.80
C THR A 163 16.87 7.03 -6.99
N ASP A 164 17.90 6.22 -6.72
CA ASP A 164 18.72 5.51 -7.72
C ASP A 164 17.91 4.71 -8.77
N ILE A 165 16.66 4.36 -8.42
CA ILE A 165 15.69 3.69 -9.30
C ILE A 165 15.35 4.54 -10.52
N GLU A 166 15.22 5.86 -10.36
CA GLU A 166 14.85 6.77 -11.44
C GLU A 166 16.00 6.94 -12.43
N LEU A 167 17.24 6.96 -11.93
CA LEU A 167 18.46 6.96 -12.74
C LEU A 167 18.67 5.63 -13.50
N GLU A 168 18.27 4.50 -12.91
CA GLU A 168 18.40 3.19 -13.55
C GLU A 168 17.38 2.98 -14.68
N LEU A 169 16.15 3.51 -14.51
CA LEU A 169 15.12 3.49 -15.53
C LEU A 169 15.49 4.34 -16.75
N GLU A 170 16.04 5.55 -16.56
CA GLU A 170 16.54 6.38 -17.66
C GLU A 170 17.72 5.73 -18.40
N ARG A 171 18.58 5.00 -17.67
CA ARG A 171 19.73 4.27 -18.23
C ARG A 171 19.28 3.11 -19.10
N ILE A 172 18.29 2.34 -18.66
CA ILE A 172 17.73 1.21 -19.43
C ILE A 172 17.03 1.71 -20.69
N ILE A 173 16.30 2.83 -20.63
CA ILE A 173 15.61 3.42 -21.79
C ILE A 173 16.60 3.97 -22.83
N SER A 174 17.78 4.41 -22.40
CA SER A 174 18.78 5.03 -23.29
C SER A 174 19.71 4.03 -23.99
N ILE A 175 19.71 2.75 -23.59
CA ILE A 175 20.60 1.70 -24.14
C ILE A 175 20.02 1.03 -25.41
N GLU A 176 18.75 1.26 -25.76
CA GLU A 176 18.07 0.66 -26.92
C GLU A 176 17.75 1.63 -28.08
N LYS A 177 18.49 2.74 -28.22
CA LYS A 177 18.57 3.50 -29.48
C LYS A 177 19.84 3.14 -30.25
#